data_AF-A0A914W756-F1
#
_entry.id   AF-A0A914W756-F1
#
_cell.length_a   1.000
_cell.length_b   1.000
_cell.length_c   1.000
_cell.angle_alpha   90.00
_cell.angle_beta   90.00
_cell.angle_gamma   90.00
#
_symmetry.space_group_name_H-M   'P 1'
#
loop_
_entity.id
_entity.type
_entity.pdbx_description
1 polymer ?
#
loop_
_entity_poly.entity_id
_entity_poly.type
_entity_poly.pdbx_seq_one_letter_code
_entity_poly.pdbx_strand_id
1 'polypeptide(L)'
;MATTSADDGGGRPLFEEWPFAYVVKSSHIQNVGDESQYLPERALQRCSRCGLARYCNRNCQTSAFKDHKEECKLLARTNGFVPDTTSRLMARIIFKRNAEYQPDARLPEQLHKRRFQDLMNHADDILKDPIRSEQFKDCCKALEIFFGSEKCPPTNDLLDVFGKIITNAYGINVNGLDMAYGLYVGASVLDHSCNPDATYTFDGPKIAIHPLKAGLRAVSPYDDKEMRSIRCLHCSSGAALLDDDEKAATCQICGKANDAADAVALMNEIKAYLCSVRQEPEIKCSLLISRARQLLSDINVYMWHLNVQLQNIWVDAGRNDEAFVCCEQSLIVRRRFMNPNDELLLNQLTNAANFMMRNPSRAKECIPLLTEAQKGYSFTFGANYGPAQECRRLLDIVQNRSKYKKWLSE
;
A
#
# COMPACT_ATOMS: atom_id res chain seq x y z
N MET A 1 -22.33 -6.30 -8.90
CA MET A 1 -23.05 -5.69 -7.76
C MET A 1 -23.54 -6.81 -6.86
N ALA A 2 -22.78 -7.15 -5.83
CA ALA A 2 -23.28 -7.97 -4.73
C ALA A 2 -23.94 -7.02 -3.75
N THR A 3 -25.25 -7.15 -3.57
CA THR A 3 -25.99 -6.44 -2.53
C THR A 3 -25.48 -6.89 -1.18
N THR A 4 -24.83 -6.00 -0.44
CA THR A 4 -24.41 -6.23 0.94
C THR A 4 -25.67 -6.25 1.82
N SER A 5 -26.12 -7.44 2.21
CA SER A 5 -27.08 -7.58 3.30
C SER A 5 -26.42 -7.08 4.59
N ALA A 6 -27.05 -6.11 5.23
CA ALA A 6 -26.51 -5.32 6.33
C ALA A 6 -26.33 -6.06 7.68
N ASP A 7 -26.20 -7.39 7.69
CA ASP A 7 -26.27 -8.18 8.93
C ASP A 7 -25.36 -9.43 9.03
N ASP A 8 -24.41 -9.64 8.11
CA ASP A 8 -23.41 -10.71 8.27
C ASP A 8 -22.18 -10.19 9.02
N GLY A 9 -21.85 -10.85 10.14
CA GLY A 9 -20.89 -10.41 11.17
C GLY A 9 -19.64 -9.70 10.66
N GLY A 10 -19.40 -8.50 11.18
CA GLY A 10 -18.26 -7.64 10.82
C GLY A 10 -16.92 -8.39 10.84
N GLY A 11 -16.07 -8.05 9.88
CA GLY A 11 -14.72 -8.58 9.75
C GLY A 11 -14.57 -9.84 8.91
N ARG A 12 -15.63 -10.32 8.23
CA ARG A 12 -15.51 -11.39 7.24
C ARG A 12 -15.20 -10.80 5.86
N PRO A 13 -14.16 -11.30 5.15
CA PRO A 13 -13.90 -10.88 3.78
C PRO A 13 -15.04 -11.32 2.85
N LEU A 14 -15.30 -10.52 1.82
CA LEU A 14 -16.19 -10.86 0.70
C LEU A 14 -15.72 -12.14 0.01
N PHE A 15 -14.41 -12.25 -0.20
CA PHE A 15 -13.75 -13.47 -0.65
C PHE A 15 -12.23 -13.42 -0.38
N GLU A 16 -11.59 -14.58 -0.45
CA GLU A 16 -10.13 -14.73 -0.39
C GLU A 16 -9.64 -15.47 -1.63
N GLU A 17 -8.42 -15.17 -2.06
CA GLU A 17 -7.81 -15.80 -3.24
C GLU A 17 -6.30 -16.00 -3.05
N TRP A 18 -5.79 -17.17 -3.42
CA TRP A 18 -4.35 -17.34 -3.64
C TRP A 18 -3.95 -16.89 -5.03
N PRO A 19 -2.76 -16.28 -5.19
CA PRO A 19 -2.35 -15.71 -6.44
C PRO A 19 -2.24 -16.80 -7.50
N PHE A 20 -2.65 -16.45 -8.72
CA PHE A 20 -2.34 -17.22 -9.91
C PHE A 20 -0.82 -17.41 -9.98
N ALA A 21 -0.05 -16.33 -9.89
CA ALA A 21 1.39 -16.40 -9.75
C ALA A 21 1.87 -15.20 -8.94
N TYR A 22 2.96 -15.37 -8.19
CA TYR A 22 3.61 -14.28 -7.47
C TYR A 22 5.13 -14.47 -7.44
N VAL A 23 5.85 -13.38 -7.20
CA VAL A 23 7.30 -13.36 -7.04
C VAL A 23 7.72 -12.34 -5.99
N VAL A 24 8.71 -12.70 -5.16
CA VAL A 24 9.38 -11.74 -4.27
C VAL A 24 10.21 -10.78 -5.10
N LYS A 25 10.13 -9.47 -4.80
CA LYS A 25 10.91 -8.43 -5.48
C LYS A 25 12.40 -8.67 -5.30
N SER A 26 13.18 -8.34 -6.33
CA SER A 26 14.64 -8.52 -6.29
C SER A 26 15.31 -7.80 -5.10
N SER A 27 14.75 -6.68 -4.63
CA SER A 27 15.21 -5.95 -3.44
C SER A 27 15.07 -6.74 -2.13
N HIS A 28 14.16 -7.70 -2.06
CA HIS A 28 13.83 -8.43 -0.84
C HIS A 28 14.15 -9.92 -0.88
N ILE A 29 14.63 -10.42 -2.02
CA ILE A 29 14.85 -11.86 -2.28
C ILE A 29 15.81 -12.55 -1.31
N GLN A 30 16.67 -11.78 -0.62
CA GLN A 30 17.61 -12.30 0.38
C GLN A 30 16.98 -12.46 1.78
N ASN A 31 15.91 -11.72 2.07
CA ASN A 31 15.33 -11.57 3.42
C ASN A 31 13.89 -12.10 3.52
N VAL A 32 13.37 -12.70 2.45
CA VAL A 32 11.99 -13.22 2.41
C VAL A 32 11.98 -14.61 1.80
N GLY A 33 11.31 -15.52 2.49
CA GLY A 33 11.01 -16.84 1.93
C GLY A 33 9.80 -16.81 1.01
N ASP A 34 9.75 -17.71 0.01
CA ASP A 34 8.64 -17.76 -0.94
C ASP A 34 7.26 -17.86 -0.25
N GLU A 35 7.11 -18.57 0.88
CA GLU A 35 5.84 -18.73 1.61
C GLU A 35 5.71 -17.92 2.91
N SER A 36 6.17 -16.67 2.91
CA SER A 36 5.82 -15.63 3.90
C SER A 36 6.41 -15.73 5.32
N GLN A 37 7.34 -14.81 5.58
CA GLN A 37 7.47 -13.86 6.69
C GLN A 37 8.77 -13.09 6.43
N TYR A 38 8.85 -11.81 6.83
CA TYR A 38 10.14 -11.14 6.84
C TYR A 38 11.01 -11.80 7.91
N LEU A 39 12.07 -12.46 7.48
CA LEU A 39 13.00 -13.13 8.37
C LEU A 39 14.41 -12.63 8.05
N PRO A 40 15.27 -12.44 9.06
CA PRO A 40 16.67 -12.16 8.81
C PRO A 40 17.25 -13.22 7.86
N GLU A 41 18.09 -12.85 6.90
CA GLU A 41 18.66 -13.78 5.90
C GLU A 41 19.22 -15.07 6.55
N ARG A 42 19.83 -14.94 7.72
CA ARG A 42 20.44 -16.03 8.49
C ARG A 42 19.44 -17.09 8.95
N ALA A 43 18.15 -16.78 8.99
CA ALA A 43 17.08 -17.70 9.36
C ALA A 43 16.50 -18.46 8.16
N LEU A 44 16.85 -18.09 6.92
CA LEU A 44 16.27 -18.66 5.71
C LEU A 44 17.16 -19.73 5.07
N GLN A 45 16.54 -20.85 4.69
CA GLN A 45 17.19 -21.95 3.99
C GLN A 45 17.22 -21.70 2.48
N ARG A 46 18.41 -21.75 1.85
CA ARG A 46 18.57 -21.56 0.41
C ARG A 46 18.20 -22.82 -0.36
N CYS A 47 17.56 -22.65 -1.52
CA CYS A 47 17.44 -23.72 -2.50
C CYS A 47 18.85 -24.16 -2.93
N SER A 48 19.21 -25.42 -2.64
CA SER A 48 20.52 -25.97 -2.96
C SER A 48 20.80 -26.05 -4.46
N ARG A 49 19.76 -26.01 -5.30
CA ARG A 49 19.89 -26.12 -6.75
C ARG A 49 20.12 -24.79 -7.45
N CYS A 50 19.26 -23.80 -7.22
CA CYS A 50 19.38 -22.49 -7.88
C CYS A 50 20.14 -21.46 -7.05
N GLY A 51 20.32 -21.67 -5.75
CA GLY A 51 20.97 -20.74 -4.84
C GLY A 51 20.19 -19.43 -4.55
N LEU A 52 19.09 -19.17 -5.29
CA LEU A 52 18.34 -17.93 -5.23
C LEU A 52 17.14 -18.00 -4.28
N ALA A 53 16.24 -18.97 -4.47
CA ALA A 53 15.03 -19.08 -3.65
C ALA A 53 15.37 -19.41 -2.19
N ARG A 54 14.58 -18.85 -1.28
CA ARG A 54 14.77 -18.92 0.18
C ARG A 54 13.48 -19.44 0.81
N TYR A 55 13.61 -20.18 1.90
CA TYR A 55 12.45 -20.76 2.60
C TYR A 55 12.62 -20.68 4.10
N CYS A 56 11.48 -20.48 4.79
CA CYS A 56 11.43 -20.46 6.24
C CYS A 56 11.87 -21.79 6.87
N ASN A 57 11.49 -22.90 6.21
CA ASN A 57 11.77 -24.28 6.60
C ASN A 57 11.46 -25.22 5.41
N ARG A 58 11.62 -26.53 5.63
CA ARG A 58 11.36 -27.58 4.63
C ARG A 58 9.90 -27.65 4.17
N ASN A 59 8.94 -27.27 5.01
CA ASN A 59 7.53 -27.24 4.62
C ASN A 59 7.29 -26.12 3.60
N CYS A 60 7.74 -24.89 3.89
CA CYS A 60 7.74 -23.76 2.95
C CYS A 60 8.36 -24.16 1.59
N GLN A 61 9.50 -24.87 1.61
CA GLN A 61 10.17 -25.32 0.39
C GLN A 61 9.34 -26.35 -0.40
N THR A 62 8.70 -27.29 0.29
CA THR A 62 7.93 -28.36 -0.34
C THR A 62 6.67 -27.81 -1.01
N SER A 63 5.96 -26.91 -0.32
CA SER A 63 4.75 -26.27 -0.83
C SER A 63 5.05 -25.36 -2.04
N ALA A 64 6.11 -24.56 -1.98
CA ALA A 64 6.53 -23.69 -3.09
C ALA A 64 7.07 -24.46 -4.31
N PHE A 65 7.46 -25.74 -4.15
CA PHE A 65 8.13 -26.51 -5.20
C PHE A 65 7.32 -26.59 -6.49
N LYS A 66 5.98 -26.68 -6.42
CA LYS A 66 5.11 -26.77 -7.60
C LYS A 66 5.30 -25.57 -8.53
N ASP A 67 5.36 -24.36 -7.99
CA ASP A 67 5.52 -23.12 -8.76
C ASP A 67 7.01 -22.80 -9.01
N HIS A 68 7.92 -23.21 -8.11
CA HIS A 68 9.36 -22.94 -8.26
C HIS A 68 10.08 -23.90 -9.21
N LYS A 69 9.61 -25.14 -9.41
CA LYS A 69 10.36 -26.22 -10.07
C LYS A 69 10.91 -25.84 -11.44
N GLU A 70 10.11 -25.25 -12.32
CA GLU A 70 10.53 -24.91 -13.68
C GLU A 70 11.46 -23.68 -13.68
N GLU A 71 11.14 -22.64 -12.90
CA GLU A 71 12.00 -21.48 -12.69
C GLU A 71 13.37 -21.89 -12.12
N CYS A 72 13.40 -22.81 -11.15
CA CYS A 72 14.61 -23.32 -10.52
C CYS A 72 15.59 -23.95 -11.52
N LYS A 73 15.07 -24.67 -12.53
CA LYS A 73 15.91 -25.29 -13.56
C LYS A 73 16.59 -24.24 -14.42
N LEU A 74 15.87 -23.17 -14.76
CA LEU A 74 16.41 -22.07 -15.56
C LEU A 74 17.43 -21.25 -14.77
N LEU A 75 17.08 -20.85 -13.53
CA LEU A 75 17.99 -20.13 -12.63
C LEU A 75 19.31 -20.88 -12.38
N ALA A 76 19.25 -22.21 -12.26
CA ALA A 76 20.45 -23.02 -12.07
C ALA A 76 21.34 -23.11 -13.33
N ARG A 77 20.82 -22.80 -14.52
CA ARG A 77 21.52 -22.88 -15.81
C ARG A 77 22.08 -21.54 -16.28
N THR A 78 21.53 -20.42 -15.81
CA THR A 78 21.85 -19.08 -16.31
C THR A 78 23.13 -18.49 -15.69
N ASN A 79 23.97 -19.29 -15.02
CA ASN A 79 25.27 -18.90 -14.46
C ASN A 79 25.29 -17.54 -13.73
N GLY A 80 24.30 -17.30 -12.87
CA GLY A 80 24.21 -16.10 -12.05
C GLY A 80 23.41 -14.95 -12.67
N PHE A 81 22.95 -15.07 -13.93
CA PHE A 81 21.94 -14.15 -14.46
C PHE A 81 20.58 -14.44 -13.82
N VAL A 82 20.03 -13.41 -13.18
CA VAL A 82 18.69 -13.42 -12.55
C VAL A 82 17.86 -12.35 -13.25
N PRO A 83 16.75 -12.72 -13.92
CA PRO A 83 15.86 -11.73 -14.53
C PRO A 83 15.27 -10.78 -13.49
N ASP A 84 14.81 -9.61 -13.93
CA ASP A 84 14.11 -8.66 -13.07
C ASP A 84 12.79 -9.25 -12.54
N THR A 85 12.19 -8.56 -11.58
CA THR A 85 10.98 -9.02 -10.89
C THR A 85 9.83 -9.28 -11.86
N THR A 86 9.61 -8.38 -12.83
CA THR A 86 8.52 -8.52 -13.81
C THR A 86 8.78 -9.70 -14.74
N SER A 87 10.00 -9.84 -15.27
CA SER A 87 10.37 -10.98 -16.12
C SER A 87 10.23 -12.33 -15.39
N ARG A 88 10.57 -12.40 -14.10
CA ARG A 88 10.36 -13.62 -13.30
C ARG A 88 8.88 -13.96 -13.12
N LEU A 89 8.02 -12.94 -12.91
CA LEU A 89 6.58 -13.14 -12.83
C LEU A 89 6.02 -13.62 -14.17
N MET A 90 6.45 -13.02 -15.28
CA MET A 90 6.10 -13.46 -16.64
C MET A 90 6.47 -14.93 -16.84
N ALA A 91 7.69 -15.34 -16.47
CA ALA A 91 8.12 -16.73 -16.59
C ALA A 91 7.22 -17.69 -15.79
N ARG A 92 6.90 -17.37 -14.52
CA ARG A 92 5.98 -18.18 -13.71
C ARG A 92 4.58 -18.28 -14.34
N ILE A 93 4.06 -17.19 -14.89
CA ILE A 93 2.76 -17.19 -15.59
C ILE A 93 2.81 -18.06 -16.86
N ILE A 94 3.87 -17.96 -17.65
CA ILE A 94 4.06 -18.75 -18.87
C ILE A 94 4.13 -20.25 -18.55
N PHE A 95 4.79 -20.65 -17.46
CA PHE A 95 4.79 -22.04 -17.01
C PHE A 95 3.42 -22.50 -16.55
N LYS A 96 2.69 -21.64 -15.84
CA LYS A 96 1.43 -22.00 -15.20
C LYS A 96 0.23 -21.96 -16.14
N ARG A 97 0.20 -21.06 -17.13
CA ARG A 97 -0.85 -20.99 -18.16
C ARG A 97 -0.89 -22.26 -19.04
N ASN A 98 0.25 -22.95 -19.14
CA ASN A 98 0.38 -24.20 -19.87
C ASN A 98 -0.08 -25.42 -19.04
N ALA A 99 -0.35 -25.24 -17.75
CA ALA A 99 -0.94 -26.25 -16.88
C ALA A 99 -2.44 -25.95 -16.71
N GLU A 100 -3.28 -26.97 -16.56
CA GLU A 100 -4.72 -26.80 -16.29
C GLU A 100 -4.93 -25.99 -15.01
N TYR A 101 -5.22 -24.70 -15.15
CA TYR A 101 -5.54 -23.83 -14.03
C TYR A 101 -6.92 -24.16 -13.48
N GLN A 102 -6.96 -24.56 -12.22
CA GLN A 102 -8.19 -24.70 -11.46
C GLN A 102 -8.37 -23.45 -10.59
N PRO A 103 -9.51 -22.73 -10.70
CA PRO A 103 -9.82 -21.61 -9.81
C PRO A 103 -9.75 -22.02 -8.34
N ASP A 104 -9.36 -21.08 -7.48
CA ASP A 104 -9.38 -21.30 -6.04
C ASP A 104 -10.82 -21.57 -5.57
N ALA A 105 -11.05 -22.69 -4.89
CA ALA A 105 -12.38 -23.10 -4.43
C ALA A 105 -13.01 -22.12 -3.41
N ARG A 106 -12.22 -21.17 -2.87
CA ARG A 106 -12.68 -20.09 -1.98
C ARG A 106 -13.25 -18.89 -2.73
N LEU A 107 -13.08 -18.84 -4.05
CA LEU A 107 -13.71 -17.81 -4.86
C LEU A 107 -15.24 -18.01 -4.89
N PRO A 108 -16.01 -16.92 -5.01
CA PRO A 108 -17.43 -17.02 -5.30
C PRO A 108 -17.66 -17.74 -6.65
N GLU A 109 -18.76 -18.49 -6.77
CA GLU A 109 -19.07 -19.26 -7.98
C GLU A 109 -19.07 -18.42 -9.27
N GLN A 110 -19.50 -17.16 -9.18
CA GLN A 110 -19.46 -16.23 -10.30
C GLN A 110 -18.03 -15.93 -10.80
N LEU A 111 -17.04 -15.98 -9.91
CA LEU A 111 -15.62 -15.75 -10.25
C LEU A 111 -14.93 -17.03 -10.70
N HIS A 112 -15.47 -18.22 -10.39
CA HIS A 112 -14.92 -19.51 -10.87
C HIS A 112 -14.90 -19.65 -12.38
N LYS A 113 -15.63 -18.84 -13.14
CA LYS A 113 -15.61 -18.87 -14.61
C LYS A 113 -14.46 -18.07 -15.22
N ARG A 114 -13.87 -17.15 -14.47
CA ARG A 114 -12.77 -16.31 -14.97
C ARG A 114 -11.49 -17.11 -15.16
N ARG A 115 -10.75 -16.77 -16.20
CA ARG A 115 -9.47 -17.35 -16.56
C ARG A 115 -8.44 -16.26 -16.81
N PHE A 116 -7.17 -16.66 -16.88
CA PHE A 116 -6.07 -15.76 -17.24
C PHE A 116 -6.29 -15.08 -18.60
N GLN A 117 -6.92 -15.78 -19.56
CA GLN A 117 -7.23 -15.25 -20.88
C GLN A 117 -8.19 -14.06 -20.83
N ASP A 118 -9.05 -13.99 -19.81
CA ASP A 118 -10.08 -12.94 -19.65
C ASP A 118 -9.54 -11.67 -18.97
N LEU A 119 -8.24 -11.60 -18.66
CA LEU A 119 -7.63 -10.42 -18.08
C LEU A 119 -7.36 -9.37 -19.16
N MET A 120 -7.66 -8.11 -18.85
CA MET A 120 -7.36 -6.98 -19.74
C MET A 120 -5.85 -6.80 -19.87
N ASN A 121 -5.34 -6.59 -21.08
CA ASN A 121 -3.89 -6.47 -21.32
C ASN A 121 -3.44 -5.08 -21.79
N HIS A 122 -4.33 -4.21 -22.30
CA HIS A 122 -3.96 -2.89 -22.85
C HIS A 122 -2.73 -2.90 -23.79
N ALA A 123 -2.55 -3.97 -24.58
CA ALA A 123 -1.36 -4.17 -25.40
C ALA A 123 -1.08 -3.00 -26.36
N ASP A 124 -2.12 -2.49 -27.03
CA ASP A 124 -1.99 -1.36 -27.96
C ASP A 124 -1.56 -0.06 -27.27
N ASP A 125 -2.05 0.20 -26.06
CA ASP A 125 -1.70 1.39 -25.28
C ASP A 125 -0.27 1.30 -24.76
N ILE A 126 0.16 0.10 -24.36
CA ILE A 126 1.54 -0.19 -23.94
C ILE A 126 2.54 0.06 -25.07
N LEU A 127 2.21 -0.36 -26.30
CA LEU A 127 3.11 -0.15 -27.44
C LEU A 127 3.23 1.33 -27.85
N LYS A 128 2.20 2.13 -27.59
CA LYS A 128 2.18 3.59 -27.86
C LYS A 128 2.92 4.38 -26.78
N ASP A 129 2.96 3.89 -25.54
CA ASP A 129 3.69 4.52 -24.44
C ASP A 129 5.20 4.23 -24.55
N PRO A 130 6.07 5.24 -24.73
CA PRO A 130 7.51 5.02 -24.91
C PRO A 130 8.19 4.32 -23.73
N ILE A 131 7.79 4.65 -22.49
CA ILE A 131 8.39 4.10 -21.27
C ILE A 131 7.99 2.63 -21.12
N ARG A 132 6.70 2.32 -21.28
CA ARG A 132 6.20 0.94 -21.15
C ARG A 132 6.69 0.05 -22.29
N SER A 133 6.76 0.59 -23.51
CA SER A 133 7.30 -0.11 -24.68
C SER A 133 8.78 -0.48 -24.50
N GLU A 134 9.58 0.41 -23.90
CA GLU A 134 10.97 0.12 -23.56
C GLU A 134 11.09 -0.96 -22.47
N GLN A 135 10.32 -0.84 -21.39
CA GLN A 135 10.25 -1.85 -20.33
C GLN A 135 9.88 -3.24 -20.87
N PHE A 136 8.93 -3.31 -21.80
CA PHE A 136 8.54 -4.56 -22.45
C PHE A 136 9.69 -5.17 -23.26
N LYS A 137 10.42 -4.35 -24.03
CA LYS A 137 11.59 -4.82 -24.80
C LYS A 137 12.68 -5.39 -23.90
N ASP A 138 12.91 -4.77 -22.74
CA ASP A 138 13.89 -5.28 -21.78
C ASP A 138 13.45 -6.61 -21.16
N CYS A 139 12.15 -6.76 -20.86
CA CYS A 139 11.60 -8.05 -20.44
C CYS A 139 11.78 -9.13 -21.52
N CYS A 140 11.55 -8.82 -22.80
CA CYS A 140 11.77 -9.76 -23.90
C CYS A 140 13.22 -10.25 -23.96
N LYS A 141 14.20 -9.34 -23.91
CA LYS A 141 15.63 -9.69 -23.89
C LYS A 141 15.98 -10.60 -22.69
N ALA A 142 15.48 -10.25 -21.50
CA ALA A 142 15.72 -11.03 -20.30
C ALA A 142 15.12 -12.43 -20.39
N LEU A 143 13.90 -12.55 -20.95
CA LEU A 143 13.21 -13.82 -21.13
C LEU A 143 13.86 -14.69 -22.22
N GLU A 144 14.37 -14.10 -23.30
CA GLU A 144 15.13 -14.83 -24.32
C GLU A 144 16.39 -15.47 -23.73
N ILE A 145 17.12 -14.76 -22.87
CA ILE A 145 18.27 -15.31 -22.13
C ILE A 145 17.81 -16.39 -21.16
N PHE A 146 16.70 -16.15 -20.45
CA PHE A 146 16.23 -17.03 -19.37
C PHE A 146 15.68 -18.37 -19.89
N PHE A 147 14.83 -18.34 -20.92
CA PHE A 147 14.26 -19.54 -21.55
C PHE A 147 15.21 -20.18 -22.57
N GLY A 148 16.10 -19.39 -23.17
CA GLY A 148 16.84 -19.73 -24.38
C GLY A 148 16.02 -19.43 -25.64
N SER A 149 16.67 -18.97 -26.70
CA SER A 149 16.02 -18.45 -27.92
C SER A 149 15.03 -19.44 -28.56
N GLU A 150 15.31 -20.75 -28.51
CA GLU A 150 14.42 -21.77 -29.09
C GLU A 150 13.15 -22.05 -28.28
N LYS A 151 13.17 -21.78 -26.97
CA LYS A 151 12.06 -22.10 -26.04
C LYS A 151 11.32 -20.86 -25.56
N CYS A 152 11.81 -19.67 -25.91
CA CYS A 152 11.15 -18.42 -25.58
C CYS A 152 9.82 -18.33 -26.35
N PRO A 153 8.70 -17.99 -25.69
CA PRO A 153 7.44 -17.77 -26.40
C PRO A 153 7.52 -16.63 -27.42
N PRO A 154 6.64 -16.62 -28.43
CA PRO A 154 6.57 -15.53 -29.40
C PRO A 154 6.34 -14.17 -28.73
N THR A 155 6.84 -13.09 -29.32
CA THR A 155 6.73 -11.73 -28.75
C THR A 155 5.30 -11.30 -28.46
N ASN A 156 4.32 -11.71 -29.27
CA ASN A 156 2.91 -11.40 -29.04
C ASN A 156 2.36 -12.06 -27.76
N ASP A 157 2.78 -13.30 -27.46
CA ASP A 157 2.42 -13.98 -26.23
C ASP A 157 3.05 -13.31 -25.02
N LEU A 158 4.29 -12.84 -25.16
CA LEU A 158 4.98 -12.09 -24.12
C LEU A 158 4.28 -10.74 -23.87
N LEU A 159 3.83 -10.05 -24.92
CA LEU A 159 3.10 -8.79 -24.82
C LEU A 159 1.76 -8.98 -24.10
N ASP A 160 1.01 -10.04 -24.41
CA ASP A 160 -0.23 -10.37 -23.71
C ASP A 160 0.00 -10.58 -22.21
N VAL A 161 1.03 -11.36 -21.84
CA VAL A 161 1.38 -11.62 -20.43
C VAL A 161 1.85 -10.35 -19.74
N PHE A 162 2.75 -9.59 -20.37
CA PHE A 162 3.26 -8.33 -19.84
C PHE A 162 2.11 -7.35 -19.58
N GLY A 163 1.23 -7.17 -20.56
CA GLY A 163 0.09 -6.27 -20.44
C GLY A 163 -0.87 -6.65 -19.32
N LYS A 164 -1.13 -7.95 -19.16
CA LYS A 164 -1.95 -8.47 -18.04
C LYS A 164 -1.30 -8.24 -16.69
N ILE A 165 0.03 -8.36 -16.58
CA ILE A 165 0.75 -8.03 -15.34
C ILE A 165 0.63 -6.54 -15.02
N ILE A 166 0.98 -5.66 -15.96
CA ILE A 166 0.99 -4.21 -15.73
C ILE A 166 -0.41 -3.68 -15.40
N THR A 167 -1.45 -4.30 -15.96
CA THR A 167 -2.84 -3.87 -15.76
C THR A 167 -3.46 -4.44 -14.48
N ASN A 168 -3.12 -5.68 -14.09
CA ASN A 168 -3.90 -6.43 -13.11
C ASN A 168 -3.09 -6.96 -11.91
N ALA A 169 -1.77 -6.84 -11.90
CA ALA A 169 -0.96 -7.35 -10.79
C ALA A 169 -1.04 -6.42 -9.57
N TYR A 170 -1.01 -7.03 -8.40
CA TYR A 170 -1.05 -6.36 -7.10
C TYR A 170 0.34 -6.37 -6.47
N GLY A 171 0.73 -5.24 -5.86
CA GLY A 171 1.83 -5.18 -4.91
C GLY A 171 1.43 -5.86 -3.60
N ILE A 172 2.10 -6.95 -3.25
CA ILE A 172 1.84 -7.72 -2.03
C ILE A 172 2.61 -7.08 -0.89
N ASN A 173 1.86 -6.48 0.04
CA ASN A 173 2.41 -5.85 1.22
C ASN A 173 2.39 -6.80 2.42
N VAL A 174 3.54 -6.97 3.08
CA VAL A 174 3.65 -7.75 4.32
C VAL A 174 4.24 -6.84 5.39
N ASN A 175 3.51 -6.63 6.48
CA ASN A 175 3.91 -5.73 7.58
C ASN A 175 4.22 -4.29 7.11
N GLY A 176 3.44 -3.76 6.17
CA GLY A 176 3.60 -2.40 5.65
C GLY A 176 4.76 -2.21 4.64
N LEU A 177 5.43 -3.30 4.25
CA LEU A 177 6.50 -3.27 3.25
C LEU A 177 6.02 -3.91 1.94
N ASP A 178 6.39 -3.32 0.81
CA ASP A 178 6.02 -3.75 -0.54
C ASP A 178 6.98 -4.84 -1.06
N MET A 179 6.67 -6.10 -0.73
CA MET A 179 7.63 -7.20 -0.76
C MET A 179 7.62 -8.01 -2.05
N ALA A 180 6.47 -8.10 -2.72
CA ALA A 180 6.25 -9.02 -3.84
C ALA A 180 5.24 -8.47 -4.84
N TYR A 181 5.19 -9.06 -6.03
CA TYR A 181 4.10 -8.85 -6.99
C TYR A 181 3.34 -10.14 -7.18
N GLY A 182 2.01 -10.06 -7.25
CA GLY A 182 1.13 -11.19 -7.49
C GLY A 182 0.02 -10.87 -8.47
N LEU A 183 -0.35 -11.84 -9.30
CA LEU A 183 -1.51 -11.77 -10.18
C LEU A 183 -2.64 -12.63 -9.60
N TYR A 184 -3.84 -12.06 -9.49
CA TYR A 184 -5.02 -12.69 -8.87
C TYR A 184 -6.18 -12.62 -9.85
N VAL A 185 -6.60 -13.75 -10.43
CA VAL A 185 -7.56 -13.75 -11.54
C VAL A 185 -8.95 -13.31 -11.07
N GLY A 186 -9.37 -13.75 -9.89
CA GLY A 186 -10.63 -13.36 -9.27
C GLY A 186 -10.65 -11.89 -8.88
N ALA A 187 -9.67 -11.44 -8.10
CA ALA A 187 -9.57 -10.07 -7.60
C ALA A 187 -9.39 -9.03 -8.71
N SER A 188 -8.82 -9.39 -9.86
CA SER A 188 -8.70 -8.51 -11.03
C SER A 188 -10.03 -8.18 -11.73
N VAL A 189 -11.18 -8.49 -11.11
CA VAL A 189 -12.51 -8.03 -11.55
C VAL A 189 -12.87 -6.69 -10.93
N LEU A 190 -12.15 -6.29 -9.88
CA LEU A 190 -12.40 -5.05 -9.16
C LEU A 190 -11.82 -3.89 -9.96
N ASP A 191 -12.71 -2.96 -10.34
CA ASP A 191 -12.30 -1.72 -10.99
C ASP A 191 -11.72 -0.73 -9.98
N HIS A 192 -10.87 0.18 -10.48
CA HIS A 192 -10.41 1.30 -9.68
C HIS A 192 -11.56 2.30 -9.45
N SER A 193 -11.79 2.65 -8.19
CA SER A 193 -12.64 3.77 -7.80
C SER A 193 -11.85 4.64 -6.83
N CYS A 194 -11.83 5.96 -7.07
CA CYS A 194 -11.30 6.90 -6.09
C CYS A 194 -12.11 6.86 -4.79
N ASN A 195 -13.40 6.50 -4.83
CA ASN A 195 -14.26 6.27 -3.66
C ASN A 195 -14.64 4.79 -3.55
N PRO A 196 -13.75 3.93 -3.04
CA PRO A 196 -13.95 2.49 -3.07
C PRO A 196 -15.00 2.03 -2.04
N ASP A 197 -15.76 1.01 -2.40
CA ASP A 197 -16.69 0.27 -1.53
C ASP A 197 -16.10 -1.05 -1.01
N ALA A 198 -14.84 -1.34 -1.38
CA ALA A 198 -14.07 -2.47 -0.90
C ALA A 198 -12.59 -2.10 -0.75
N THR A 199 -11.91 -2.80 0.16
CA THR A 199 -10.46 -2.73 0.33
C THR A 199 -9.88 -4.14 0.33
N TYR A 200 -8.55 -4.27 0.39
CA TYR A 200 -7.88 -5.56 0.42
C TYR A 200 -6.72 -5.60 1.39
N THR A 201 -6.46 -6.78 1.95
CA THR A 201 -5.30 -7.07 2.80
C THR A 201 -4.58 -8.31 2.30
N PHE A 202 -3.33 -8.49 2.72
CA PHE A 202 -2.57 -9.70 2.46
C PHE A 202 -2.25 -10.48 3.75
N ASP A 203 -2.39 -11.80 3.66
CA ASP A 203 -1.88 -12.77 4.64
C ASP A 203 -0.87 -13.66 3.91
N GLY A 204 0.41 -13.33 4.06
CA GLY A 204 1.45 -13.81 3.14
C GLY A 204 1.12 -13.38 1.70
N PRO A 205 1.09 -14.29 0.72
CA PRO A 205 0.67 -13.96 -0.64
C PRO A 205 -0.83 -14.12 -0.86
N LYS A 206 -1.64 -14.51 0.13
CA LYS A 206 -3.11 -14.64 -0.05
C LYS A 206 -3.75 -13.27 0.07
N ILE A 207 -4.61 -12.90 -0.89
CA ILE A 207 -5.41 -11.67 -0.82
C ILE A 207 -6.76 -11.93 -0.16
N ALA A 208 -7.22 -11.00 0.66
CA ALA A 208 -8.57 -10.99 1.22
C ALA A 208 -9.24 -9.65 0.87
N ILE A 209 -10.42 -9.70 0.27
CA ILE A 209 -11.20 -8.50 -0.10
C ILE A 209 -12.24 -8.23 0.98
N HIS A 210 -12.25 -7.02 1.52
CA HIS A 210 -13.12 -6.61 2.63
C HIS A 210 -14.10 -5.53 2.19
N PRO A 211 -15.37 -5.58 2.65
CA PRO A 211 -16.31 -4.51 2.36
C PRO A 211 -15.95 -3.25 3.15
N LEU A 212 -16.01 -2.10 2.50
CA LEU A 212 -16.01 -0.80 3.17
C LEU A 212 -17.46 -0.30 3.24
N LYS A 213 -17.87 0.27 4.38
CA LYS A 213 -19.13 1.03 4.40
C LYS A 213 -19.01 2.17 3.40
N ALA A 214 -20.08 2.48 2.68
CA ALA A 214 -20.16 3.71 1.91
C ALA A 214 -19.80 4.90 2.83
N GLY A 215 -18.64 5.48 2.58
CA GLY A 215 -18.04 6.59 3.33
C GLY A 215 -17.79 7.78 2.41
N LEU A 216 -17.41 8.90 3.01
CA LEU A 216 -17.25 10.20 2.34
C LEU A 216 -16.40 10.11 1.06
N ARG A 217 -16.80 10.96 0.09
CA ARG A 217 -16.18 11.21 -1.21
C ARG A 217 -14.66 11.20 -1.11
N ALA A 218 -14.02 10.24 -1.74
CA ALA A 218 -12.61 10.36 -2.08
C ALA A 218 -12.48 10.92 -3.50
N VAL A 219 -12.00 12.16 -3.55
CA VAL A 219 -11.53 12.83 -4.75
C VAL A 219 -10.02 12.59 -4.83
N SER A 220 -9.46 12.54 -6.03
CA SER A 220 -8.00 12.53 -6.21
C SER A 220 -7.38 13.63 -5.33
N PRO A 221 -6.48 13.31 -4.39
CA PRO A 221 -6.05 14.27 -3.37
C PRO A 221 -5.42 15.55 -3.93
N TYR A 222 -4.89 15.48 -5.16
CA TYR A 222 -4.24 16.59 -5.85
C TYR A 222 -5.16 17.36 -6.80
N ASP A 223 -6.35 16.84 -7.09
CA ASP A 223 -7.33 17.50 -7.95
C ASP A 223 -8.51 18.08 -7.15
N ASP A 224 -8.55 17.80 -5.84
CA ASP A 224 -9.55 18.32 -4.93
C ASP A 224 -9.21 19.75 -4.47
N LYS A 225 -10.09 20.70 -4.78
CA LYS A 225 -9.93 22.11 -4.40
C LYS A 225 -9.92 22.32 -2.88
N GLU A 226 -10.64 21.50 -2.12
CA GLU A 226 -10.68 21.53 -0.66
C GLU A 226 -9.34 21.04 -0.08
N MET A 227 -8.79 19.94 -0.61
CA MET A 227 -7.47 19.44 -0.22
C MET A 227 -6.29 20.32 -0.70
N ARG A 228 -6.52 21.23 -1.64
CA ARG A 228 -5.51 22.23 -2.04
C ARG A 228 -5.77 23.62 -1.46
N SER A 229 -6.70 23.72 -0.52
CA SER A 229 -7.09 24.99 0.07
C SER A 229 -5.95 25.65 0.84
N ILE A 230 -5.98 26.98 0.87
CA ILE A 230 -4.99 27.82 1.54
C ILE A 230 -5.59 28.42 2.83
N ARG A 231 -4.73 28.85 3.75
CA ARG A 231 -5.16 29.51 4.98
C ARG A 231 -5.79 30.85 4.62
N CYS A 232 -6.97 31.14 5.16
CA CYS A 232 -7.54 32.48 5.01
C CYS A 232 -6.79 33.49 5.88
N LEU A 233 -6.36 34.60 5.27
CA LEU A 233 -5.69 35.70 5.97
C LEU A 233 -6.66 36.59 6.76
N HIS A 234 -7.96 36.43 6.52
CA HIS A 234 -9.00 37.31 7.07
C HIS A 234 -9.82 36.69 8.20
N CYS A 235 -9.64 35.39 8.47
CA CYS A 235 -10.29 34.71 9.59
C CYS A 235 -9.48 33.50 10.05
N SER A 236 -9.53 33.18 11.32
CA SER A 236 -8.70 32.13 11.94
C SER A 236 -9.04 30.71 11.53
N SER A 237 -10.23 30.48 10.97
CA SER A 237 -10.80 29.14 10.79
C SER A 237 -11.17 28.83 9.33
N GLY A 238 -10.98 29.78 8.41
CA GLY A 238 -11.40 29.65 7.02
C GLY A 238 -10.36 28.98 6.14
N ALA A 239 -10.78 27.98 5.37
CA ALA A 239 -10.05 27.46 4.23
C ALA A 239 -10.49 28.21 2.96
N ALA A 240 -9.54 28.71 2.18
CA ALA A 240 -9.78 29.38 0.92
C ALA A 240 -9.51 28.44 -0.25
N LEU A 241 -10.51 28.24 -1.12
CA LEU A 241 -10.42 27.35 -2.27
C LEU A 241 -9.88 28.12 -3.46
N LEU A 242 -8.92 27.50 -4.16
CA LEU A 242 -8.31 28.05 -5.38
C LEU A 242 -9.35 28.15 -6.49
N ASP A 243 -9.23 29.20 -7.30
CA ASP A 243 -9.87 29.27 -8.61
C ASP A 243 -9.18 28.33 -9.63
N ASP A 244 -9.75 28.23 -10.83
CA ASP A 244 -9.24 27.31 -11.87
C ASP A 244 -7.86 27.73 -12.41
N ASP A 245 -7.54 29.02 -12.33
CA ASP A 245 -6.26 29.58 -12.77
C ASP A 245 -5.18 29.53 -11.66
N GLU A 246 -5.54 29.09 -10.45
CA GLU A 246 -4.71 29.05 -9.25
C GLU A 246 -4.06 30.39 -8.87
N LYS A 247 -4.74 31.51 -9.16
CA LYS A 247 -4.23 32.87 -8.89
C LYS A 247 -4.89 33.51 -7.68
N ALA A 248 -6.14 33.18 -7.41
CA ALA A 248 -6.88 33.67 -6.26
C ALA A 248 -7.54 32.51 -5.51
N ALA A 249 -7.83 32.73 -4.23
CA ALA A 249 -8.58 31.78 -3.44
C ALA A 249 -9.71 32.45 -2.64
N THR A 250 -10.89 31.85 -2.65
CA THR A 250 -12.06 32.38 -1.94
C THR A 250 -12.33 31.58 -0.67
N CYS A 251 -12.33 32.27 0.48
CA CYS A 251 -12.62 31.67 1.78
C CYS A 251 -14.05 31.14 1.85
N GLN A 252 -14.21 29.87 2.23
CA GLN A 252 -15.52 29.22 2.34
C GLN A 252 -16.35 29.71 3.54
N ILE A 253 -15.72 30.39 4.51
CA ILE A 253 -16.41 30.88 5.71
C ILE A 253 -16.76 32.37 5.57
N CYS A 254 -15.78 33.22 5.26
CA CYS A 254 -15.98 34.67 5.24
C CYS A 254 -16.18 35.26 3.83
N GLY A 255 -16.07 34.45 2.78
CA GLY A 255 -16.26 34.87 1.39
C GLY A 255 -15.16 35.79 0.84
N LYS A 256 -14.15 36.14 1.62
CA LYS A 256 -13.08 37.05 1.19
C LYS A 256 -12.08 36.34 0.27
N ALA A 257 -11.59 37.09 -0.71
CA ALA A 257 -10.50 36.70 -1.58
C ALA A 257 -9.14 36.74 -0.85
N ASN A 258 -8.26 35.82 -1.22
CA ASN A 258 -6.89 35.67 -0.73
C ASN A 258 -5.99 35.53 -1.96
N ASP A 259 -4.82 36.14 -1.90
CA ASP A 259 -3.77 35.90 -2.89
C ASP A 259 -3.26 34.46 -2.72
N ALA A 260 -3.13 33.74 -3.82
CA ALA A 260 -2.71 32.35 -3.85
C ALA A 260 -1.26 32.16 -4.34
N ALA A 261 -0.60 33.19 -4.85
CA ALA A 261 0.69 33.06 -5.57
C ALA A 261 1.76 32.35 -4.73
N ASP A 262 2.00 32.81 -3.50
CA ASP A 262 3.01 32.23 -2.61
C ASP A 262 2.65 30.81 -2.16
N ALA A 263 1.36 30.55 -1.92
CA ALA A 263 0.88 29.24 -1.51
C ALA A 263 1.03 28.21 -2.64
N VAL A 264 0.71 28.59 -3.87
CA VAL A 264 0.86 27.74 -5.06
C VAL A 264 2.32 27.49 -5.38
N ALA A 265 3.17 28.51 -5.30
CA ALA A 265 4.62 28.34 -5.44
C ALA A 265 5.18 27.37 -4.39
N LEU A 266 4.75 27.49 -3.13
CA LEU A 266 5.14 26.57 -2.06
C LEU A 266 4.63 25.14 -2.31
N MET A 267 3.39 24.94 -2.75
CA MET A 267 2.87 23.61 -3.06
C MET A 267 3.69 22.92 -4.16
N ASN A 268 4.11 23.66 -5.20
CA ASN A 268 4.98 23.14 -6.25
C ASN A 268 6.39 22.80 -5.72
N GLU A 269 6.95 23.62 -4.84
CA GLU A 269 8.22 23.33 -4.16
C GLU A 269 8.14 22.07 -3.30
N ILE A 270 7.05 21.91 -2.53
CA ILE A 270 6.80 20.71 -1.73
C ILE A 270 6.66 19.49 -2.63
N LYS A 271 5.89 19.57 -3.71
CA LYS A 271 5.75 18.49 -4.69
C LYS A 271 7.11 18.04 -5.24
N ALA A 272 7.96 18.98 -5.65
CA ALA A 272 9.29 18.68 -6.14
C ALA A 272 10.18 18.01 -5.08
N TYR A 273 10.11 18.46 -3.82
CA TYR A 273 10.80 17.82 -2.70
C TYR A 273 10.31 16.39 -2.47
N LEU A 274 8.99 16.19 -2.45
CA LEU A 274 8.33 14.90 -2.24
C LEU A 274 8.64 13.88 -3.36
N CYS A 275 8.85 14.33 -4.60
CA CYS A 275 9.20 13.46 -5.72
C CYS A 275 10.70 13.11 -5.84
N SER A 276 11.57 13.68 -4.98
CA SER A 276 13.02 13.45 -5.09
C SER A 276 13.46 12.10 -4.51
N VAL A 277 14.31 11.37 -5.25
CA VAL A 277 14.75 9.99 -4.94
C VAL A 277 15.62 9.89 -3.66
N ARG A 278 16.06 11.02 -3.09
CA ARG A 278 16.92 11.09 -1.90
C ARG A 278 16.32 12.00 -0.82
N GLN A 279 15.19 11.61 -0.23
CA GLN A 279 14.78 12.22 1.04
C GLN A 279 15.69 11.67 2.13
N GLU A 280 16.53 12.50 2.74
CA GLU A 280 16.24 13.32 3.93
C GLU A 280 17.24 14.50 4.06
N PRO A 281 16.78 15.74 4.29
CA PRO A 281 17.22 16.38 5.53
C PRO A 281 16.03 16.94 6.29
N GLU A 282 15.86 16.49 7.53
CA GLU A 282 14.93 17.02 8.54
C GLU A 282 14.79 18.54 8.47
N ILE A 283 15.92 19.24 8.30
CA ILE A 283 16.00 20.71 8.19
C ILE A 283 15.12 21.24 7.05
N LYS A 284 15.20 20.64 5.85
CA LYS A 284 14.41 21.06 4.70
C LYS A 284 12.93 20.78 4.91
N CYS A 285 12.59 19.60 5.42
CA CYS A 285 11.20 19.24 5.70
C CYS A 285 10.60 20.16 6.79
N SER A 286 11.37 20.45 7.84
CA SER A 286 11.02 21.37 8.92
C SER A 286 10.82 22.82 8.43
N LEU A 287 11.63 23.28 7.49
CA LEU A 287 11.46 24.61 6.88
C LEU A 287 10.19 24.66 6.02
N LEU A 288 9.95 23.63 5.21
CA LEU A 288 8.76 23.54 4.35
C LEU A 288 7.48 23.46 5.19
N ILE A 289 7.44 22.67 6.26
CA ILE A 289 6.24 22.57 7.11
C ILE A 289 5.97 23.89 7.84
N SER A 290 7.02 24.61 8.26
CA SER A 290 6.88 25.91 8.93
C SER A 290 6.23 26.94 8.01
N ARG A 291 6.70 27.03 6.75
CA ARG A 291 6.08 27.87 5.71
C ARG A 291 4.66 27.39 5.38
N ALA A 292 4.45 26.08 5.26
CA ALA A 292 3.14 25.51 4.98
C ALA A 292 2.11 25.88 6.03
N ARG A 293 2.46 25.83 7.33
CA ARG A 293 1.55 26.21 8.43
C ARG A 293 1.07 27.67 8.34
N GLN A 294 1.87 28.55 7.74
CA GLN A 294 1.52 29.96 7.55
C GLN A 294 0.60 30.19 6.35
N LEU A 295 0.78 29.43 5.26
CA LEU A 295 0.11 29.70 3.97
C LEU A 295 -1.01 28.71 3.64
N LEU A 296 -0.91 27.46 4.07
CA LEU A 296 -1.82 26.38 3.68
C LEU A 296 -2.84 26.12 4.80
N SER A 297 -4.02 25.63 4.42
CA SER A 297 -5.03 25.21 5.40
C SER A 297 -4.58 23.92 6.11
N ASP A 298 -5.12 23.64 7.29
CA ASP A 298 -4.79 22.42 8.05
C ASP A 298 -5.31 21.14 7.36
N ILE A 299 -6.16 21.28 6.35
CA ILE A 299 -6.68 20.18 5.52
C ILE A 299 -5.92 20.02 4.19
N ASN A 300 -4.86 20.81 3.98
CA ASN A 300 -4.11 20.79 2.74
C ASN A 300 -3.26 19.51 2.58
N VAL A 301 -3.36 18.84 1.43
CA VAL A 301 -2.68 17.57 1.13
C VAL A 301 -1.15 17.68 1.18
N TYR A 302 -0.58 18.81 0.76
CA TYR A 302 0.88 19.01 0.81
C TYR A 302 1.36 19.21 2.25
N MET A 303 0.58 19.89 3.09
CA MET A 303 0.85 19.98 4.52
C MET A 303 0.77 18.60 5.19
N TRP A 304 -0.23 17.80 4.81
CA TRP A 304 -0.36 16.42 5.28
C TRP A 304 0.86 15.57 4.93
N HIS A 305 1.31 15.57 3.66
CA HIS A 305 2.49 14.80 3.25
C HIS A 305 3.75 15.20 4.02
N LEU A 306 3.99 16.50 4.22
CA LEU A 306 5.12 16.97 5.02
C LEU A 306 5.05 16.48 6.47
N ASN A 307 3.87 16.49 7.08
CA ASN A 307 3.69 15.95 8.43
C ASN A 307 3.97 14.44 8.49
N VAL A 308 3.51 13.66 7.51
CA VAL A 308 3.82 12.22 7.45
C VAL A 308 5.33 11.97 7.31
N GLN A 309 6.02 12.76 6.47
CA GLN A 309 7.47 12.66 6.34
C GLN A 309 8.18 13.00 7.66
N LEU A 310 7.88 14.15 8.27
CA LEU A 310 8.47 14.55 9.56
C LEU A 310 8.17 13.56 10.69
N GLN A 311 6.96 13.00 10.71
CA GLN A 311 6.62 11.94 11.64
C GLN A 311 7.59 10.76 11.50
N ASN A 312 7.84 10.26 10.29
CA ASN A 312 8.75 9.14 10.07
C ASN A 312 10.18 9.47 10.53
N ILE A 313 10.69 10.66 10.17
CA ILE A 313 12.03 11.15 10.58
C ILE A 313 12.17 11.15 12.10
N TRP A 314 11.19 11.73 12.79
CA TRP A 314 11.25 11.89 14.23
C TRP A 314 11.02 10.58 14.98
N VAL A 315 10.22 9.66 14.42
CA VAL A 315 10.11 8.29 14.93
C VAL A 315 11.46 7.59 14.86
N ASP A 316 12.15 7.64 13.72
CA ASP A 316 13.46 7.03 13.53
C ASP A 316 14.53 7.65 14.46
N ALA A 317 14.39 8.94 14.76
CA ALA A 317 15.24 9.66 15.72
C ALA A 317 14.83 9.47 17.21
N GLY A 318 13.75 8.72 17.50
CA GLY A 318 13.22 8.54 18.87
C GLY A 318 12.52 9.76 19.48
N ARG A 319 12.28 10.80 18.68
CA ARG A 319 11.62 12.08 19.04
C ARG A 319 10.09 11.95 19.00
N ASN A 320 9.56 11.19 19.96
CA ASN A 320 8.15 10.78 19.98
C ASN A 320 7.16 11.94 20.18
N ASP A 321 7.51 12.98 20.94
CA ASP A 321 6.62 14.11 21.20
C ASP A 321 6.42 14.94 19.92
N GLU A 322 7.49 15.17 19.15
CA GLU A 322 7.40 15.87 17.88
C GLU A 322 6.70 15.03 16.81
N ALA A 323 7.01 13.73 16.74
CA ALA A 323 6.32 12.79 15.86
C ALA A 323 4.81 12.77 16.12
N PHE A 324 4.42 12.87 17.40
CA PHE A 324 3.02 12.94 17.80
C PHE A 324 2.32 14.19 17.24
N VAL A 325 2.94 15.37 17.33
CA VAL A 325 2.35 16.62 16.78
C VAL A 325 2.07 16.48 15.29
N CYS A 326 2.99 15.90 14.53
CA CYS A 326 2.79 15.62 13.11
C CYS A 326 1.67 14.59 12.86
N CYS A 327 1.58 13.57 13.71
CA CYS A 327 0.53 12.57 13.64
C CYS A 327 -0.87 13.17 13.90
N GLU A 328 -0.98 14.05 14.90
CA GLU A 328 -2.21 14.76 15.26
C GLU A 328 -2.69 15.65 14.12
N GLN A 329 -1.80 16.44 13.52
CA GLN A 329 -2.11 17.27 12.36
C GLN A 329 -2.56 16.42 11.16
N SER A 330 -1.89 15.28 10.96
CA SER A 330 -2.24 14.37 9.86
C SER A 330 -3.60 13.68 10.04
N LEU A 331 -4.09 13.52 11.28
CA LEU A 331 -5.41 12.95 11.55
C LEU A 331 -6.55 13.87 11.09
N ILE A 332 -6.34 15.19 11.05
CA ILE A 332 -7.35 16.16 10.58
C ILE A 332 -7.75 15.84 9.13
N VAL A 333 -6.74 15.70 8.26
CA VAL A 333 -6.93 15.40 6.84
C VAL A 333 -7.55 14.02 6.66
N ARG A 334 -7.01 12.99 7.34
CA ARG A 334 -7.54 11.63 7.18
C ARG A 334 -8.98 11.48 7.66
N ARG A 335 -9.36 12.09 8.79
CA ARG A 335 -10.76 12.06 9.27
C ARG A 335 -11.71 12.81 8.35
N ARG A 336 -11.23 13.84 7.66
CA ARG A 336 -12.04 14.64 6.73
C ARG A 336 -12.33 13.91 5.43
N PHE A 337 -11.35 13.20 4.88
CA PHE A 337 -11.39 12.74 3.50
C PHE A 337 -11.27 11.23 3.30
N MET A 338 -10.87 10.45 4.32
CA MET A 338 -10.79 9.00 4.18
C MET A 338 -11.99 8.31 4.81
N ASN A 339 -12.25 7.07 4.37
CA ASN A 339 -13.27 6.24 4.96
C ASN A 339 -12.95 6.00 6.44
N PRO A 340 -13.92 6.15 7.37
CA PRO A 340 -13.72 5.90 8.79
C PRO A 340 -13.20 4.49 9.13
N ASN A 341 -13.43 3.52 8.23
CA ASN A 341 -12.98 2.14 8.40
C ASN A 341 -11.86 1.75 7.43
N ASP A 342 -11.21 2.72 6.79
CA ASP A 342 -10.02 2.51 5.97
C ASP A 342 -8.82 2.09 6.82
N GLU A 343 -8.03 1.13 6.33
CA GLU A 343 -6.88 0.59 7.06
C GLU A 343 -5.89 1.67 7.48
N LEU A 344 -5.59 2.63 6.61
CA LEU A 344 -4.57 3.64 6.86
C LEU A 344 -5.01 4.64 7.94
N LEU A 345 -6.32 4.97 8.02
CA LEU A 345 -6.85 5.80 9.10
C LEU A 345 -6.76 5.06 10.43
N LEU A 346 -7.19 3.80 10.46
CA LEU A 346 -7.19 2.98 11.67
C LEU A 346 -5.75 2.77 12.18
N ASN A 347 -4.81 2.47 11.29
CA ASN A 347 -3.38 2.35 11.60
C ASN A 347 -2.84 3.66 12.19
N GLN A 348 -3.23 4.81 11.63
CA GLN A 348 -2.78 6.09 12.16
C GLN A 348 -3.39 6.41 13.54
N LEU A 349 -4.66 6.09 13.79
CA LEU A 349 -5.27 6.25 15.11
C LEU A 349 -4.54 5.41 16.16
N THR A 350 -4.20 4.16 15.83
CA THR A 350 -3.41 3.28 16.70
C THR A 350 -2.02 3.84 16.96
N ASN A 351 -1.34 4.34 15.92
CA ASN A 351 -0.01 4.94 16.06
C ASN A 351 -0.02 6.21 16.91
N ALA A 352 -0.99 7.11 16.69
CA ALA A 352 -1.17 8.32 17.49
C ALA A 352 -1.36 7.97 18.97
N ALA A 353 -2.24 7.01 19.27
CA ALA A 353 -2.46 6.52 20.62
C ALA A 353 -1.18 5.95 21.25
N ASN A 354 -0.40 5.18 20.49
CA ASN A 354 0.87 4.61 20.95
C ASN A 354 1.88 5.71 21.35
N PHE A 355 1.99 6.79 20.56
CA PHE A 355 2.85 7.92 20.93
C PHE A 355 2.36 8.62 22.21
N MET A 356 1.06 8.89 22.30
CA MET A 356 0.46 9.52 23.49
C MET A 356 0.62 8.68 24.75
N MET A 357 0.58 7.35 24.63
CA MET A 357 0.80 6.43 25.75
C MET A 357 2.20 6.59 26.36
N ARG A 358 3.20 7.05 25.61
CA ARG A 358 4.56 7.31 26.12
C ARG A 358 4.63 8.55 27.03
N ASN A 359 3.63 9.42 26.97
CA ASN A 359 3.50 10.59 27.83
C ASN A 359 2.42 10.34 28.90
N PRO A 360 2.80 10.07 30.18
CA PRO A 360 1.84 9.71 31.22
C PRO A 360 0.75 10.75 31.47
N SER A 361 1.00 12.03 31.16
CA SER A 361 0.02 13.10 31.33
C SER A 361 -1.15 13.00 30.35
N ARG A 362 -0.93 12.38 29.17
CA ARG A 362 -1.90 12.27 28.07
C ARG A 362 -2.42 10.87 27.82
N ALA A 363 -1.93 9.87 28.57
CA ALA A 363 -2.28 8.46 28.36
C ALA A 363 -3.79 8.17 28.35
N LYS A 364 -4.59 8.93 29.10
CA LYS A 364 -6.06 8.77 29.10
C LYS A 364 -6.72 9.22 27.80
N GLU A 365 -6.12 10.17 27.07
CA GLU A 365 -6.61 10.68 25.80
C GLU A 365 -6.42 9.66 24.65
N CYS A 366 -5.63 8.59 24.85
CA CYS A 366 -5.43 7.52 23.88
C CYS A 366 -6.66 6.60 23.73
N ILE A 367 -7.44 6.44 24.81
CA ILE A 367 -8.53 5.45 24.89
C ILE A 367 -9.59 5.68 23.79
N PRO A 368 -10.08 6.92 23.54
CA PRO A 368 -10.99 7.19 22.43
C PRO A 368 -10.42 6.78 21.07
N LEU A 369 -9.15 7.09 20.79
CA LEU A 369 -8.50 6.76 19.50
C LEU A 369 -8.41 5.24 19.29
N LEU A 370 -7.94 4.50 20.30
CA LEU A 370 -7.85 3.04 20.25
C LEU A 370 -9.23 2.38 20.16
N THR A 371 -10.23 2.94 20.84
CA THR A 371 -11.61 2.43 20.78
C THR A 371 -12.23 2.63 19.41
N GLU A 372 -12.01 3.79 18.79
CA GLU A 372 -12.43 4.08 17.42
C GLU A 372 -11.74 3.14 16.42
N ALA A 373 -10.41 3.02 16.50
CA ALA A 373 -9.64 2.12 15.66
C ALA A 373 -10.11 0.66 15.80
N GLN A 374 -10.30 0.19 17.04
CA GLN A 374 -10.76 -1.18 17.29
C GLN A 374 -12.14 -1.47 16.69
N LYS A 375 -13.06 -0.50 16.71
CA LYS A 375 -14.38 -0.63 16.09
C LYS A 375 -14.26 -0.74 14.58
N GLY A 376 -13.47 0.12 13.94
CA GLY A 376 -13.23 0.06 12.50
C GLY A 376 -12.56 -1.25 12.08
N TYR A 377 -11.54 -1.70 12.81
CA TYR A 377 -10.89 -2.99 12.52
C TYR A 377 -11.85 -4.17 12.64
N SER A 378 -12.64 -4.21 13.71
CA SER A 378 -13.59 -5.30 13.93
C SER A 378 -14.69 -5.31 12.87
N PHE A 379 -15.04 -4.15 12.32
CA PHE A 379 -16.00 -4.04 11.23
C PHE A 379 -15.43 -4.52 9.88
N THR A 380 -14.25 -4.03 9.48
CA THR A 380 -13.70 -4.28 8.13
C THR A 380 -12.88 -5.57 8.06
N PHE A 381 -11.95 -5.78 8.99
CA PHE A 381 -10.89 -6.81 8.86
C PHE A 381 -11.03 -7.97 9.85
N GLY A 382 -11.81 -7.77 10.92
CA GLY A 382 -12.06 -8.75 11.96
C GLY A 382 -10.99 -8.81 13.05
N ALA A 383 -11.24 -9.66 14.05
CA ALA A 383 -10.46 -9.72 15.28
C ALA A 383 -9.05 -10.32 15.14
N ASN A 384 -8.82 -11.14 14.11
CA ASN A 384 -7.57 -11.85 13.89
C ASN A 384 -6.58 -11.09 13.01
N TYR A 385 -6.99 -9.95 12.47
CA TYR A 385 -6.12 -9.09 11.68
C TYR A 385 -5.01 -8.50 12.57
N GLY A 386 -3.75 -8.60 12.14
CA GLY A 386 -2.58 -8.25 12.97
C GLY A 386 -2.66 -6.84 13.59
N PRO A 387 -2.89 -5.78 12.81
CA PRO A 387 -3.10 -4.43 13.34
C PRO A 387 -4.27 -4.32 14.35
N ALA A 388 -5.34 -5.10 14.15
CA ALA A 388 -6.46 -5.14 15.09
C ALA A 388 -6.08 -5.78 16.43
N GLN A 389 -5.20 -6.78 16.41
CA GLN A 389 -4.67 -7.41 17.63
C GLN A 389 -3.74 -6.45 18.37
N GLU A 390 -2.89 -5.72 17.65
CA GLU A 390 -1.99 -4.72 18.25
C GLU A 390 -2.78 -3.57 18.88
N CYS A 391 -3.78 -3.04 18.17
CA CYS A 391 -4.68 -2.01 18.70
C CYS A 391 -5.37 -2.48 20.00
N ARG A 392 -5.86 -3.72 20.03
CA ARG A 392 -6.48 -4.33 21.22
C ARG A 392 -5.47 -4.48 22.36
N ARG A 393 -4.25 -4.90 22.07
CA ARG A 393 -3.17 -5.05 23.05
C ARG A 393 -2.86 -3.71 23.72
N LEU A 394 -2.70 -2.64 22.94
CA LEU A 394 -2.47 -1.29 23.46
C LEU A 394 -3.66 -0.80 24.31
N LEU A 395 -4.89 -1.09 23.89
CA LEU A 395 -6.09 -0.72 24.64
C LEU A 395 -6.16 -1.41 26.01
N ASP A 396 -5.85 -2.72 26.07
CA ASP A 396 -5.76 -3.47 27.32
C ASP A 396 -4.63 -2.96 28.23
N ILE A 397 -3.49 -2.57 27.66
CA ILE A 397 -2.37 -1.98 28.41
C ILE A 397 -2.79 -0.67 29.06
N VAL A 398 -3.31 0.30 28.28
CA VAL A 398 -3.62 1.64 28.80
C VAL A 398 -4.76 1.63 29.82
N GLN A 399 -5.69 0.69 29.71
CA GLN A 399 -6.79 0.53 30.67
C GLN A 399 -6.35 -0.13 31.99
N ASN A 400 -5.24 -0.87 31.98
CA ASN A 400 -4.73 -1.57 33.16
C ASN A 400 -3.50 -0.89 33.74
N ARG A 401 -3.65 -0.28 34.93
CA ARG A 401 -2.58 0.49 35.60
C ARG A 401 -1.28 -0.30 35.82
N SER A 402 -1.34 -1.60 36.12
CA SER A 402 -0.12 -2.39 36.34
C SER A 402 0.58 -2.73 35.01
N LYS A 403 -0.19 -3.11 33.98
CA LYS A 403 0.34 -3.34 32.63
C LYS A 403 0.94 -2.07 32.04
N TYR A 404 0.27 -0.93 32.19
CA TYR A 404 0.75 0.36 31.71
C TYR A 404 2.08 0.78 32.37
N LYS A 405 2.20 0.63 33.70
CA LYS A 405 3.47 0.91 34.40
C LYS A 405 4.62 0.03 33.90
N LYS A 406 4.35 -1.25 33.64
CA LYS A 406 5.35 -2.18 33.09
C LYS A 406 5.74 -1.79 31.66
N TRP A 407 4.76 -1.48 30.82
CA TRP A 407 4.99 -1.06 29.45
C TRP A 407 5.80 0.24 29.34
N LEU A 408 5.59 1.20 30.25
CA LEU A 408 6.41 2.43 30.31
C LEU A 408 7.87 2.18 30.72
N SER A 409 8.17 1.05 31.35
CA SER A 409 9.52 0.69 31.78
C SER A 409 10.29 -0.17 30.76
N GLU A 410 9.60 -0.63 29.71
CA GLU A 410 10.15 -1.35 28.55
C GLU A 410 10.46 -0.35 27.43
#